data_AF-A0A7V3EEJ0-F1
#
_entry.id   AF-A0A7V3EEJ0-F1
#
_cell.length_a   1.000
_cell.length_b   1.000
_cell.length_c   1.000
_cell.angle_alpha   90.00
_cell.angle_beta   90.00
_cell.angle_gamma   90.00
#
_symmetry.space_group_name_H-M   'P 1'
#
loop_
_entity.id
_entity.type
_entity.pdbx_description
1 polymer ?
#
loop_
_entity_poly.entity_id
_entity_poly.type
_entity_poly.pdbx_seq_one_letter_code
_entity_poly.pdbx_strand_id
1 'polypeptide(L)'
;MIHDSMDAMALYRKLEAEIDRLPDHTPEEVESAAHHLEMLHYQNMIEAVDRNFIRFRKTDVLKKLEEIARMNAEHLRATRTVVEEWDRKDVTAEENRRRRMELIVREYKKLCRLRSNDPTAWDEINELYYDD
;
A
#
# COMPACT_ATOMS: atom_id res chain seq x y z
N MET A 1 -24.46 8.02 -14.73
CA MET A 1 -23.60 7.41 -13.70
C MET A 1 -22.88 6.17 -14.24
N ILE A 2 -22.10 6.30 -15.34
CA ILE A 2 -21.24 5.23 -15.88
C ILE A 2 -19.77 5.68 -15.92
N HIS A 3 -19.50 6.96 -15.64
CA HIS A 3 -18.17 7.55 -15.78
C HIS A 3 -17.20 7.14 -14.65
N ASP A 4 -17.71 6.82 -13.48
CA ASP A 4 -16.89 6.77 -12.25
C ASP A 4 -16.12 5.45 -12.10
N SER A 5 -16.69 4.31 -12.52
CA SER A 5 -15.97 3.02 -12.47
C SER A 5 -14.92 2.88 -13.58
N MET A 6 -15.05 3.63 -14.67
CA MET A 6 -14.07 3.65 -15.75
C MET A 6 -12.76 4.31 -15.30
N ASP A 7 -12.85 5.32 -14.42
CA ASP A 7 -11.69 6.03 -13.86
C ASP A 7 -10.91 5.15 -12.86
N ALA A 8 -11.60 4.45 -11.97
CA ALA A 8 -10.95 3.56 -11.00
C ALA A 8 -10.20 2.38 -11.65
N MET A 9 -10.80 1.77 -12.68
CA MET A 9 -10.13 0.69 -13.43
C MET A 9 -8.99 1.22 -14.32
N ALA A 10 -9.08 2.46 -14.81
CA ALA A 10 -7.97 3.10 -15.51
C ALA A 10 -6.79 3.38 -14.56
N LEU A 11 -7.07 3.87 -13.35
CA LEU A 11 -6.07 4.03 -12.29
C LEU A 11 -5.46 2.68 -11.92
N TYR A 12 -6.27 1.63 -11.74
CA TYR A 12 -5.77 0.28 -11.48
C TYR A 12 -4.75 -0.16 -12.53
N ARG A 13 -5.08 -0.06 -13.82
CA ARG A 13 -4.17 -0.46 -14.92
C ARG A 13 -2.88 0.35 -14.94
N LYS A 14 -2.96 1.66 -14.63
CA LYS A 14 -1.77 2.51 -14.50
C LYS A 14 -0.88 2.00 -13.37
N LEU A 15 -1.45 1.74 -12.21
CA LEU A 15 -0.73 1.29 -11.02
C LEU A 15 -0.20 -0.15 -11.18
N GLU A 16 -0.95 -1.04 -11.82
CA GLU A 16 -0.51 -2.37 -12.22
C GLU A 16 0.77 -2.28 -13.08
N ALA A 17 0.79 -1.43 -14.10
CA ALA A 17 1.98 -1.21 -14.93
C ALA A 17 3.18 -0.62 -14.15
N GLU A 18 2.93 0.11 -13.05
CA GLU A 18 4.00 0.55 -12.14
C GLU A 18 4.53 -0.60 -11.28
N ILE A 19 3.64 -1.44 -10.75
CA ILE A 19 3.97 -2.62 -9.94
C ILE A 19 4.73 -3.66 -10.77
N ASP A 20 4.35 -3.87 -12.03
CA ASP A 20 5.00 -4.82 -12.92
C ASP A 20 6.48 -4.48 -13.20
N ARG A 21 6.84 -3.21 -13.14
CA ARG A 21 8.23 -2.73 -13.32
C ARG A 21 9.08 -2.91 -12.06
N LEU A 22 8.48 -3.23 -10.93
CA LEU A 22 9.22 -3.47 -9.69
C LEU A 22 9.85 -4.88 -9.72
N PRO A 23 11.02 -5.03 -9.08
CA PRO A 23 11.65 -6.34 -8.96
C PRO A 23 10.73 -7.32 -8.23
N ASP A 24 10.74 -8.56 -8.67
CA ASP A 24 10.21 -9.66 -7.87
C ASP A 24 11.24 -10.03 -6.81
N HIS A 25 10.74 -10.34 -5.61
CA HIS A 25 11.56 -10.74 -4.47
C HIS A 25 11.29 -12.20 -4.13
N THR A 26 12.33 -12.91 -3.72
CA THR A 26 12.19 -14.29 -3.26
C THR A 26 11.44 -14.33 -1.92
N PRO A 27 10.87 -15.49 -1.53
CA PRO A 27 10.27 -15.66 -0.20
C PRO A 27 11.22 -15.25 0.94
N GLU A 28 12.51 -15.56 0.80
CA GLU A 28 13.54 -15.28 1.81
C GLU A 28 13.81 -13.77 1.94
N GLU A 29 13.89 -13.04 0.82
CA GLU A 29 14.04 -11.58 0.82
C GLU A 29 12.84 -10.88 1.46
N VAL A 30 11.63 -11.38 1.17
CA VAL A 30 10.38 -10.88 1.78
C VAL A 30 10.39 -11.10 3.29
N GLU A 31 10.67 -12.32 3.75
CA GLU A 31 10.66 -12.64 5.18
C GLU A 31 11.79 -11.96 5.94
N SER A 32 12.99 -11.83 5.35
CA SER A 32 14.10 -11.12 5.98
C SER A 32 13.77 -9.66 6.25
N ALA A 33 13.24 -8.95 5.25
CA ALA A 33 12.83 -7.56 5.42
C ALA A 33 11.65 -7.42 6.39
N ALA A 34 10.65 -8.31 6.30
CA ALA A 34 9.50 -8.30 7.21
C ALA A 34 9.91 -8.51 8.67
N HIS A 35 10.79 -9.48 8.95
CA HIS A 35 11.27 -9.76 10.30
C HIS A 35 12.03 -8.56 10.87
N HIS A 36 12.86 -7.89 10.07
CA HIS A 36 13.56 -6.69 10.53
C HIS A 36 12.58 -5.55 10.83
N LEU A 37 11.58 -5.29 9.97
CA LEU A 37 10.54 -4.29 10.25
C LEU A 37 9.74 -4.61 11.52
N GLU A 38 9.47 -5.89 11.80
CA GLU A 38 8.79 -6.31 13.04
C GLU A 38 9.63 -6.06 14.29
N MET A 39 10.95 -6.29 14.22
CA MET A 39 11.87 -5.97 15.30
C MET A 39 11.92 -4.46 15.61
N LEU A 40 11.73 -3.62 14.59
CA LEU A 40 11.62 -2.17 14.74
C LEU A 40 10.25 -1.71 15.21
N HIS A 41 9.31 -2.64 15.45
CA HIS A 41 7.90 -2.32 15.71
C HIS A 41 7.30 -1.37 14.66
N TYR A 42 7.71 -1.56 13.39
CA TYR A 42 7.28 -0.72 12.28
C TYR A 42 5.75 -0.69 12.18
N GLN A 43 5.18 0.50 12.42
CA GLN A 43 3.75 0.73 12.28
C GLN A 43 3.44 0.99 10.82
N ASN A 44 2.95 -0.04 10.14
CA ASN A 44 2.54 0.11 8.77
C ASN A 44 1.25 0.94 8.69
N MET A 45 1.28 2.07 7.96
CA MET A 45 0.09 2.88 7.68
C MET A 45 -1.04 2.10 6.98
N ILE A 46 -0.74 0.90 6.48
CA ILE A 46 -1.65 -0.02 5.79
C ILE A 46 -2.22 -1.08 6.75
N GLU A 47 -1.93 -1.08 8.06
CA GLU A 47 -2.57 -2.02 9.01
C GLU A 47 -4.11 -2.01 8.93
N ALA A 48 -4.70 -0.86 8.60
CA ALA A 48 -6.14 -0.72 8.38
C ALA A 48 -6.67 -1.44 7.12
N VAL A 49 -5.78 -1.75 6.16
CA VAL A 49 -6.07 -2.45 4.91
C VAL A 49 -5.71 -3.94 5.01
N ASP A 50 -4.55 -4.26 5.58
CA ASP A 50 -4.11 -5.63 5.85
C ASP A 50 -2.94 -5.66 6.86
N ARG A 51 -3.09 -6.43 7.93
CA ARG A 51 -2.04 -6.60 8.96
C ARG A 51 -0.79 -7.29 8.41
N ASN A 52 -0.92 -8.09 7.36
CA ASN A 52 0.19 -8.84 6.78
C ASN A 52 0.84 -8.14 5.58
N PHE A 53 0.56 -6.84 5.37
CA PHE A 53 1.02 -6.13 4.18
C PHE A 53 2.55 -6.16 3.99
N ILE A 54 3.35 -6.16 5.08
CA ILE A 54 4.83 -6.22 4.98
C ILE A 54 5.33 -7.49 4.28
N ARG A 55 4.51 -8.55 4.24
CA ARG A 55 4.80 -9.83 3.56
C ARG A 55 4.14 -9.97 2.19
N PHE A 56 3.37 -8.97 1.73
CA PHE A 56 2.70 -9.07 0.44
C PHE A 56 3.70 -9.20 -0.70
N ARG A 57 3.42 -10.14 -1.60
CA ARG A 57 4.09 -10.28 -2.89
C ARG A 57 3.36 -9.45 -3.94
N LYS A 58 3.96 -9.35 -5.12
CA LYS A 58 3.40 -8.63 -6.27
C LYS A 58 1.96 -9.03 -6.55
N THR A 59 1.68 -10.33 -6.55
CA THR A 59 0.33 -10.90 -6.74
C THR A 59 -0.68 -10.46 -5.69
N ASP A 60 -0.25 -10.37 -4.43
CA ASP A 60 -1.14 -9.97 -3.32
C ASP A 60 -1.50 -8.49 -3.41
N VAL A 61 -0.52 -7.66 -3.79
CA VAL A 61 -0.73 -6.22 -4.03
C VAL A 61 -1.69 -6.01 -5.20
N LEU A 62 -1.45 -6.66 -6.33
CA LEU A 62 -2.31 -6.53 -7.52
C LEU A 62 -3.75 -6.96 -7.21
N LYS A 63 -3.92 -8.07 -6.49
CA LYS A 63 -5.24 -8.53 -6.04
C LYS A 63 -5.92 -7.49 -5.14
N LYS A 64 -5.22 -6.95 -4.14
CA LYS A 64 -5.80 -5.91 -3.26
C LYS A 64 -6.16 -4.63 -4.03
N LEU A 65 -5.34 -4.22 -4.99
CA LEU A 65 -5.63 -3.06 -5.84
C LEU A 65 -6.87 -3.28 -6.70
N GLU A 66 -7.02 -4.47 -7.29
CA GLU A 66 -8.19 -4.83 -8.08
C GLU A 66 -9.47 -4.88 -7.21
N GLU A 67 -9.37 -5.46 -6.00
CA GLU A 67 -10.45 -5.46 -5.01
C GLU A 67 -10.92 -4.04 -4.72
N ILE A 68 -10.00 -3.13 -4.38
CA ILE A 68 -10.32 -1.72 -4.09
C ILE A 68 -10.90 -0.99 -5.31
N ALA A 69 -10.34 -1.24 -6.50
CA ALA A 69 -10.83 -0.66 -7.75
C ALA A 69 -12.31 -1.03 -8.02
N ARG A 70 -12.73 -2.22 -7.60
CA ARG A 70 -14.09 -2.75 -7.75
C ARG A 70 -15.00 -2.50 -6.54
N MET A 71 -14.48 -1.95 -5.44
CA MET A 71 -15.30 -1.67 -4.25
C MET A 71 -16.37 -0.61 -4.57
N ASN A 72 -17.60 -0.91 -4.17
CA ASN A 72 -18.69 0.04 -4.23
C ASN A 72 -18.50 1.18 -3.20
N ALA A 73 -19.21 2.28 -3.40
CA ALA A 73 -19.07 3.47 -2.57
C ALA A 73 -19.48 3.25 -1.10
N GLU A 74 -20.39 2.31 -0.82
CA GLU A 74 -20.80 1.97 0.54
C GLU A 74 -19.67 1.28 1.32
N HIS A 75 -19.03 0.27 0.74
CA HIS A 75 -17.89 -0.40 1.33
C HIS A 75 -16.68 0.53 1.51
N LEU A 76 -16.44 1.43 0.55
CA LEU A 76 -15.38 2.44 0.66
C LEU A 76 -15.59 3.39 1.84
N ARG A 77 -16.84 3.78 2.11
CA ARG A 77 -17.21 4.62 3.27
C ARG A 77 -17.17 3.84 4.59
N ALA A 78 -17.50 2.55 4.57
CA ALA A 78 -17.57 1.72 5.77
C ALA A 78 -16.19 1.26 6.27
N THR A 79 -15.23 1.12 5.36
CA THR A 79 -13.84 0.85 5.69
C THR A 79 -13.14 2.18 5.91
N ARG A 80 -12.37 2.37 6.98
CA ARG A 80 -11.52 3.55 7.18
C ARG A 80 -10.08 3.17 6.89
N THR A 81 -9.31 4.04 6.26
CA THR A 81 -7.86 3.86 6.08
C THR A 81 -7.13 4.95 6.84
N VAL A 82 -5.89 4.70 7.27
CA VAL A 82 -5.09 5.66 8.08
C VAL A 82 -4.93 7.04 7.41
N VAL A 83 -5.01 7.11 6.07
CA VAL A 83 -5.02 8.38 5.30
C VAL A 83 -6.30 9.21 5.51
N GLU A 84 -7.36 8.62 6.07
CA GLU A 84 -8.47 9.38 6.65
C GLU A 84 -8.03 9.92 8.00
N GLU A 85 -7.18 10.95 7.96
CA GLU A 85 -7.18 11.94 9.01
C GLU A 85 -8.64 12.35 9.24
N TRP A 86 -9.14 11.96 10.41
CA TRP A 86 -10.09 12.70 11.23
C TRP A 86 -11.09 13.53 10.42
N ASP A 87 -12.20 12.90 10.05
CA ASP A 87 -13.50 13.58 9.95
C ASP A 87 -13.60 14.71 8.90
N ARG A 88 -12.80 14.66 7.82
CA ARG A 88 -12.97 15.58 6.68
C ARG A 88 -14.24 15.23 5.91
N LYS A 89 -15.32 15.95 6.21
CA LYS A 89 -16.66 15.83 5.58
C LYS A 89 -16.67 15.90 4.04
N ASP A 90 -15.58 16.36 3.43
CA ASP A 90 -15.49 16.62 1.99
C ASP A 90 -14.75 15.53 1.19
N VAL A 91 -14.31 14.43 1.82
CA VAL A 91 -13.66 13.33 1.09
C VAL A 91 -14.71 12.41 0.50
N THR A 92 -14.76 12.34 -0.83
CA THR A 92 -15.67 11.43 -1.55
C THR A 92 -15.17 9.99 -1.48
N ALA A 93 -16.07 9.01 -1.66
CA ALA A 93 -15.70 7.60 -1.73
C ALA A 93 -14.68 7.32 -2.86
N GLU A 94 -14.78 8.06 -3.96
CA GLU A 94 -13.88 7.95 -5.12
C GLU A 94 -12.48 8.48 -4.81
N GLU A 95 -12.38 9.63 -4.15
CA GLU A 95 -11.11 10.18 -3.70
C GLU A 95 -10.45 9.25 -2.66
N ASN A 96 -11.25 8.68 -1.76
CA ASN A 96 -10.79 7.64 -0.85
C ASN A 96 -10.23 6.42 -1.60
N ARG A 97 -10.97 5.89 -2.59
CA ARG A 97 -10.51 4.76 -3.43
C ARG A 97 -9.15 5.06 -4.06
N ARG A 98 -9.03 6.22 -4.71
CA ARG A 98 -7.79 6.67 -5.37
C ARG A 98 -6.63 6.71 -4.39
N ARG A 99 -6.80 7.41 -3.26
CA ARG A 99 -5.75 7.56 -2.23
C ARG A 99 -5.30 6.22 -1.65
N ARG A 100 -6.21 5.27 -1.46
CA ARG A 100 -5.88 3.92 -0.97
C ARG A 100 -5.01 3.16 -1.94
N MET A 101 -5.39 3.16 -3.21
CA MET A 101 -4.63 2.47 -4.26
C MET A 101 -3.23 3.08 -4.39
N GLU A 102 -3.12 4.40 -4.36
CA GLU A 102 -1.82 5.10 -4.40
C GLU A 102 -0.96 4.83 -3.15
N LEU A 103 -1.57 4.82 -1.96
CA LEU A 103 -0.90 4.47 -0.70
C LEU A 103 -0.30 3.07 -0.78
N ILE A 104 -1.09 2.08 -1.20
CA ILE A 104 -0.65 0.68 -1.34
C ILE A 104 0.56 0.58 -2.26
N VAL A 105 0.52 1.24 -3.41
CA VAL A 105 1.63 1.22 -4.36
C VAL A 105 2.87 1.92 -3.79
N ARG A 106 2.70 3.04 -3.10
CA ARG A 106 3.80 3.77 -2.46
C ARG A 106 4.50 2.92 -1.41
N GLU A 107 3.74 2.32 -0.49
CA GLU A 107 4.31 1.48 0.56
C GLU A 107 4.92 0.20 -0.01
N TYR A 108 4.31 -0.40 -1.04
CA TYR A 108 4.91 -1.56 -1.70
C TYR A 108 6.24 -1.23 -2.37
N LYS A 109 6.37 -0.06 -3.04
CA LYS A 109 7.65 0.41 -3.57
C LYS A 109 8.71 0.54 -2.47
N LYS A 110 8.33 1.04 -1.30
CA LYS A 110 9.21 1.10 -0.13
C LYS A 110 9.65 -0.30 0.31
N LEU A 111 8.71 -1.24 0.43
CA LEU A 111 9.03 -2.65 0.72
C LEU A 111 9.96 -3.25 -0.32
N CYS A 112 9.78 -2.96 -1.61
CA CYS A 112 10.68 -3.44 -2.66
C CYS A 112 12.12 -2.95 -2.47
N ARG A 113 12.31 -1.67 -2.10
CA ARG A 113 13.65 -1.13 -1.79
C ARG A 113 14.27 -1.84 -0.58
N LEU A 114 13.50 -2.02 0.49
CA LEU A 114 13.95 -2.71 1.71
C LEU A 114 14.34 -4.17 1.44
N ARG A 115 13.54 -4.89 0.65
CA ARG A 115 13.80 -6.29 0.26
C ARG A 115 14.99 -6.43 -0.68
N SER A 116 15.24 -5.42 -1.51
CA SER A 116 16.46 -5.31 -2.31
C SER A 116 17.68 -4.84 -1.50
N ASN A 117 17.55 -4.74 -0.17
CA ASN A 117 18.59 -4.31 0.75
C ASN A 117 19.21 -2.95 0.38
N ASP A 118 18.39 -2.03 -0.13
CA ASP A 118 18.78 -0.64 -0.40
C ASP A 118 19.18 0.04 0.92
N PRO A 119 20.47 0.40 1.10
CA PRO A 119 20.94 0.99 2.36
C PRO A 119 20.21 2.29 2.70
N THR A 120 19.94 3.14 1.71
CA THR A 120 19.25 4.41 1.93
C THR A 120 17.81 4.19 2.39
N ALA A 121 17.14 3.15 1.92
CA ALA A 121 15.79 2.82 2.39
C ALA A 121 15.78 2.32 3.84
N TRP A 122 16.82 1.59 4.25
CA TRP A 122 17.01 1.17 5.64
C TRP A 122 17.41 2.32 6.55
N ASP A 123 18.26 3.24 6.08
CA ASP A 123 18.62 4.46 6.81
C ASP A 123 17.37 5.32 7.09
N GLU A 124 16.53 5.56 6.07
CA GLU A 124 15.24 6.26 6.22
C GLU A 124 14.33 5.61 7.27
N ILE A 125 14.32 4.27 7.36
CA ILE A 125 13.55 3.55 8.38
C ILE A 125 14.20 3.70 9.75
N ASN A 126 15.52 3.55 9.84
CA ASN A 126 16.22 3.59 11.11
C ASN A 126 16.15 4.98 11.74
N GLU A 127 16.31 6.06 10.97
CA GLU A 127 16.13 7.44 11.45
C GLU A 127 14.75 7.65 12.08
N LEU A 128 13.68 7.06 11.51
CA LEU A 128 12.34 7.20 12.05
C LEU A 128 12.10 6.47 13.38
N TYR A 129 12.91 5.47 13.72
CA TYR A 129 12.68 4.58 14.88
C TYR A 129 13.83 4.55 15.90
N TYR A 130 15.00 5.12 15.57
CA TYR A 130 16.19 5.13 16.45
C TYR A 130 16.67 6.53 16.88
N ASP A 131 16.13 7.62 16.34
CA ASP A 131 16.52 9.00 16.72
C ASP A 131 15.71 9.58 17.92
N ASP A 132 15.12 8.73 18.78
CA ASP A 132 14.46 9.12 20.05
C ASP A 132 15.38 8.96 21.28
#